data_AF-A0A517NKP7-F1
#
_entry.id   AF-A0A517NKP7-F1
#
_cell.length_a   1.000
_cell.length_b   1.000
_cell.length_c   1.000
_cell.angle_alpha   90.00
_cell.angle_beta   90.00
_cell.angle_gamma   90.00
#
_symmetry.space_group_name_H-M   'P 1'
#
loop_
_entity.id
_entity.type
_entity.pdbx_description
1 polymer ?
#
loop_
_entity_poly.entity_id
_entity_poly.type
_entity_poly.pdbx_seq_one_letter_code
_entity_poly.pdbx_strand_id
1 'polypeptide(L)'
;MHMGYPPYLRGENGGPVEPYWTQMPADLKSQWLAYVESYSVPEGELDGPCVWLDLESRRCKHHEARPSVCRDFRVGSKGCQDWRHAYGIVAPQT
;
A
#
# COMPACT_ATOMS: atom_id res chain seq x y z
N MET A 1 -9.17 -7.95 -8.79
CA MET A 1 -8.86 -6.48 -8.84
C MET A 1 -7.44 -6.39 -8.32
N HIS A 2 -6.46 -6.16 -9.19
CA HIS A 2 -5.07 -6.08 -8.74
C HIS A 2 -4.70 -4.62 -8.50
N MET A 3 -4.31 -4.29 -7.28
CA MET A 3 -3.81 -2.94 -6.96
C MET A 3 -2.33 -2.78 -7.36
N GLY A 4 -1.70 -3.85 -7.86
CA GLY A 4 -0.32 -3.82 -8.31
C GLY A 4 0.60 -3.89 -7.11
N TYR A 5 0.72 -5.09 -6.55
CA TYR A 5 1.71 -5.37 -5.52
C TYR A 5 3.01 -5.88 -6.18
N PRO A 6 4.21 -5.37 -5.83
CA PRO A 6 4.53 -4.47 -4.72
C PRO A 6 4.20 -3.00 -5.01
N PRO A 7 3.66 -2.25 -4.03
CA PRO A 7 3.11 -0.91 -4.23
C PRO A 7 4.13 0.12 -4.69
N TYR A 8 5.42 -0.16 -4.62
CA TYR A 8 6.45 0.64 -5.27
C TYR A 8 7.07 -0.17 -6.40
N LEU A 9 7.08 0.40 -7.61
CA LEU A 9 8.00 -0.06 -8.64
C LEU A 9 9.43 0.15 -8.11
N ARG A 10 10.03 -0.95 -7.64
CA ARG A 10 11.48 -1.06 -7.60
C ARG A 10 11.89 -0.93 -9.05
N GLY A 11 12.82 -0.03 -9.38
CA GLY A 11 13.38 0.03 -10.73
C GLY A 11 14.11 -1.28 -11.03
N GLU A 12 13.37 -2.33 -11.38
CA GLU A 12 13.93 -3.62 -11.76
C GLU A 12 14.52 -3.48 -13.17
N ASN A 13 15.66 -4.12 -13.42
CA ASN A 13 16.32 -4.11 -14.73
C ASN A 13 16.63 -2.70 -15.30
N GLY A 14 16.89 -1.72 -14.42
CA GLY A 14 17.19 -0.34 -14.83
C GLY A 14 15.95 0.50 -15.15
N GLY A 15 14.75 0.03 -14.81
CA GLY A 15 13.51 0.80 -14.90
C GLY A 15 13.49 2.02 -13.97
N PRO A 16 12.65 3.03 -14.26
CA PRO A 16 12.52 4.21 -13.42
C PRO A 16 11.98 3.83 -12.04
N VAL A 17 12.58 4.41 -11.01
CA VAL A 17 12.11 4.30 -9.62
C VAL A 17 11.07 5.38 -9.37
N GLU A 18 10.02 5.06 -8.62
CA GLU A 18 8.99 6.05 -8.30
C GLU A 18 9.58 7.28 -7.55
N PRO A 19 9.20 8.52 -7.88
CA PRO A 19 9.72 9.71 -7.20
C PRO A 19 9.49 9.70 -5.69
N TYR A 20 8.37 9.15 -5.24
CA TYR A 20 8.01 9.06 -3.82
C TYR A 20 8.83 8.01 -3.06
N TRP A 21 9.40 7.02 -3.76
CA TRP A 21 10.41 6.14 -3.18
C TRP A 21 11.71 6.89 -2.88
N THR A 22 12.17 7.71 -3.83
CA THR A 22 13.42 8.47 -3.67
C THR A 22 13.34 9.44 -2.50
N GLN A 23 12.18 10.05 -2.29
CA GLN A 23 11.93 11.01 -1.21
C GLN A 23 11.54 10.37 0.13
N MET A 24 11.31 9.06 0.18
CA MET A 24 10.89 8.38 1.41
C MET A 24 11.99 8.46 2.49
N PRO A 25 11.64 8.81 3.74
CA PRO A 25 12.56 8.77 4.88
C PRO A 25 13.28 7.43 5.01
N ALA A 26 14.54 7.46 5.43
CA ALA A 26 15.40 6.27 5.46
C ALA A 26 14.88 5.17 6.39
N ASP A 27 14.37 5.55 7.55
CA ASP A 27 13.75 4.66 8.54
C ASP A 27 12.50 3.97 7.99
N LEU A 28 11.62 4.73 7.33
CA LEU A 28 10.43 4.19 6.68
C LEU A 28 10.80 3.27 5.51
N LYS A 29 11.83 3.64 4.74
CA LYS A 29 12.35 2.82 3.64
C LYS A 29 12.86 1.48 4.15
N SER A 30 13.59 1.46 5.26
CA SER A 30 14.05 0.22 5.90
C SER A 30 12.90 -0.66 6.38
N GLN A 31 11.88 -0.08 7.03
CA GLN A 31 10.69 -0.82 7.46
C GLN A 31 9.94 -1.44 6.26
N TRP A 32 9.79 -0.68 5.18
CA TRP A 32 9.17 -1.16 3.95
C TRP A 32 9.97 -2.31 3.30
N LEU A 33 11.29 -2.18 3.21
CA LEU A 33 12.15 -3.23 2.64
C LEU A 33 12.03 -4.55 3.41
N ALA A 34 12.06 -4.49 4.74
CA ALA A 34 11.88 -5.65 5.59
C ALA A 34 10.50 -6.30 5.39
N TYR A 35 9.45 -5.49 5.27
CA TYR A 35 8.12 -6.00 4.98
C TYR A 35 8.05 -6.72 3.62
N VAL A 36 8.60 -6.12 2.55
CA VAL A 36 8.59 -6.76 1.22
C VAL A 36 9.42 -8.04 1.19
N GLU A 37 10.55 -8.10 1.90
CA GLU A 37 11.35 -9.32 2.02
C GLU A 37 10.55 -10.48 2.65
N SER A 38 9.67 -10.16 3.60
CA SER A 38 8.77 -11.13 4.23
C SER A 38 7.47 -11.38 3.46
N TYR A 39 7.18 -10.61 2.41
CA TYR A 39 5.89 -10.66 1.75
C TYR A 39 5.82 -11.80 0.74
N SER A 40 4.82 -12.67 0.92
CA SER A 40 4.39 -13.65 -0.07
C SER A 40 3.16 -13.14 -0.82
N VAL A 41 3.20 -13.16 -2.15
CA VAL A 41 2.02 -12.88 -2.98
C VAL A 41 0.93 -13.92 -2.65
N PRO A 42 -0.27 -13.50 -2.18
CA PRO A 42 -1.36 -14.42 -1.92
C PRO A 42 -1.83 -15.11 -3.20
N GLU A 43 -2.31 -16.34 -3.08
CA GLU A 43 -3.02 -16.99 -4.18
C GLU A 43 -4.40 -16.34 -4.37
N GLY A 44 -4.75 -15.99 -5.61
CA GLY A 44 -6.07 -15.46 -5.98
C GLY A 44 -6.07 -14.06 -6.59
N GLU A 45 -7.25 -13.44 -6.61
CA GLU A 45 -7.54 -12.17 -7.32
C GLU A 45 -7.21 -10.89 -6.52
N LEU A 46 -6.74 -11.04 -5.27
CA LEU A 46 -6.51 -9.94 -4.35
C LEU A 46 -5.09 -10.00 -3.76
N ASP A 47 -4.40 -8.86 -3.78
CA ASP A 47 -2.98 -8.73 -3.46
C ASP A 47 -2.70 -8.51 -1.95
N GLY A 48 -3.50 -9.09 -1.06
CA GLY A 48 -3.41 -8.86 0.39
C GLY A 48 -4.05 -7.56 0.93
N PRO A 49 -4.18 -7.43 2.26
CA PRO A 49 -4.72 -6.25 2.91
C PRO A 49 -3.83 -5.03 2.69
N CYS A 50 -4.43 -3.83 2.76
CA CYS A 50 -3.69 -2.58 2.55
C CYS A 50 -2.59 -2.39 3.61
N VAL A 51 -1.34 -2.43 3.18
CA VAL A 51 -0.14 -2.34 4.03
C VAL A 51 0.07 -0.96 4.65
N TRP A 52 -0.43 0.06 3.94
CA TRP A 52 -0.41 1.46 4.38
C TRP A 52 -1.53 1.79 5.36
N LEU A 53 -2.48 0.88 5.62
CA LEU A 53 -3.56 1.11 6.56
C LEU A 53 -3.08 0.86 7.99
N ASP A 54 -3.33 1.82 8.85
CA ASP A 54 -3.27 1.65 10.29
C ASP A 54 -4.62 1.11 10.77
N LEU A 55 -4.64 -0.09 11.36
CA LEU A 55 -5.88 -0.76 11.75
C LEU A 55 -6.55 -0.10 12.96
N GLU A 56 -5.78 0.53 13.84
CA GLU A 56 -6.29 1.19 15.04
C GLU A 56 -6.98 2.52 14.69
N SER A 57 -6.23 3.44 14.06
CA SER A 57 -6.74 4.77 13.69
C SER A 57 -7.59 4.75 12.42
N ARG A 58 -7.53 3.67 11.62
CA ARG A 58 -8.17 3.54 10.30
C ARG A 58 -7.71 4.58 9.26
N ARG A 59 -6.55 5.19 9.49
CA ARG A 59 -5.89 6.16 8.62
C ARG A 59 -4.69 5.53 7.91
N CYS A 60 -4.14 6.21 6.93
CA CYS A 60 -2.88 5.77 6.33
C CYS A 60 -1.72 6.00 7.32
N LYS A 61 -0.89 4.98 7.58
CA LYS A 61 0.32 5.05 8.41
C LYS A 61 1.27 6.16 7.95
N HIS A 62 1.54 6.20 6.64
CA HIS A 62 2.47 7.15 6.03
C HIS A 62 1.84 7.78 4.79
N HIS A 63 0.78 8.57 4.98
CA HIS A 63 0.03 9.18 3.88
C HIS A 63 0.94 9.91 2.88
N GLU A 64 1.90 10.69 3.37
CA GLU A 64 2.82 11.49 2.54
C GLU A 64 3.82 10.65 1.77
N ALA A 65 4.09 9.42 2.20
CA ALA A 65 5.00 8.47 1.58
C ALA A 65 4.25 7.30 0.93
N ARG A 66 3.02 7.53 0.46
CA ARG A 66 2.27 6.53 -0.32
C ARG A 66 2.78 6.48 -1.77
N PRO A 67 2.65 5.33 -2.45
CA PRO A 67 3.10 5.17 -3.84
C PRO A 67 2.27 5.96 -4.85
N SER A 68 2.72 6.02 -6.10
CA SER A 68 2.04 6.74 -7.18
C SER A 68 0.61 6.25 -7.40
N VAL A 69 0.39 4.92 -7.43
CA VAL A 69 -0.96 4.34 -7.58
C VAL A 69 -1.93 4.85 -6.50
N CYS A 70 -1.48 4.97 -5.25
CA CYS A 70 -2.29 5.51 -4.15
C CYS A 70 -2.49 7.03 -4.20
N ARG A 71 -1.88 7.74 -5.15
CA ARG A 71 -2.06 9.18 -5.38
C ARG A 71 -3.01 9.44 -6.54
N ASP A 72 -3.03 8.54 -7.51
CA ASP A 72 -3.99 8.56 -8.61
C ASP A 72 -5.42 8.30 -8.10
N PHE A 73 -5.56 7.50 -7.03
CA PHE A 73 -6.82 7.33 -6.32
C PHE A 73 -6.96 8.30 -5.14
N ARG A 74 -8.13 8.92 -4.98
CA ARG A 74 -8.46 9.70 -3.78
C ARG A 74 -8.43 8.77 -2.56
N VAL A 75 -7.62 9.07 -1.55
CA VAL A 75 -7.58 8.32 -0.29
C VAL A 75 -8.96 8.34 0.36
N GLY A 76 -9.42 7.16 0.82
CA GLY A 76 -10.78 7.00 1.36
C GLY A 76 -11.89 7.02 0.30
N SER A 77 -11.56 7.03 -0.99
CA SER A 77 -12.55 6.82 -2.08
C SER A 77 -13.20 5.44 -1.99
N LYS A 78 -14.24 5.24 -2.81
CA LYS A 78 -14.94 3.95 -2.93
C LYS A 78 -13.98 2.79 -3.17
N GLY A 79 -12.97 2.91 -4.05
CA GLY A 79 -11.99 1.84 -4.26
C GLY A 79 -11.17 1.49 -3.01
N CYS A 80 -10.79 2.49 -2.21
CA CYS A 80 -10.12 2.26 -0.93
C CYS A 80 -11.04 1.56 0.07
N GLN A 81 -12.32 1.92 0.12
CA GLN A 81 -13.31 1.31 1.01
C GLN A 81 -13.68 -0.11 0.57
N ASP A 82 -13.88 -0.33 -0.73
CA ASP A 82 -14.14 -1.65 -1.31
C ASP A 82 -12.99 -2.62 -1.01
N TRP A 83 -11.73 -2.15 -1.12
CA TRP A 83 -10.57 -2.96 -0.74
C TRP A 83 -10.58 -3.33 0.74
N ARG A 84 -10.87 -2.36 1.62
CA ARG A 84 -11.01 -2.60 3.06
C ARG A 84 -12.11 -3.63 3.35
N HIS A 85 -13.26 -3.51 2.69
CA HIS A 85 -14.37 -4.45 2.83
C HIS A 85 -14.01 -5.87 2.36
N ALA A 86 -13.27 -6.01 1.26
CA ALA A 86 -12.81 -7.31 0.77
C ALA A 86 -11.94 -8.07 1.81
N TYR A 87 -11.27 -7.34 2.70
CA TYR A 87 -10.49 -7.89 3.80
C TYR A 87 -11.18 -7.85 5.17
N GLY A 88 -12.50 -7.57 5.21
CA GLY A 88 -13.25 -7.50 6.46
C GLY A 88 -12.86 -6.32 7.37
N ILE A 89 -12.16 -5.32 6.83
CA ILE A 89 -11.71 -4.13 7.56
C ILE A 89 -12.81 -3.06 7.49
N VAL A 90 -13.96 -3.37 8.10
CA VAL A 90 -15.11 -2.47 8.15
C VAL A 90 -14.99 -1.50 9.33
N ALA A 91 -15.57 -0.30 9.18
CA ALA A 91 -15.81 0.55 10.33
C ALA A 91 -16.76 -0.18 11.30
N PRO A 92 -16.64 0.01 12.64
CA PRO A 92 -17.67 -0.41 13.56
C PRO A 92 -19.01 0.15 13.07
N GLN A 93 -20.03 -0.70 13.01
CA GLN A 93 -21.39 -0.24 12.80
C GLN A 93 -21.75 0.57 14.05
N THR A 94 -21.88 1.89 13.88
CA THR A 94 -22.43 2.80 14.90
C THR A 94 -23.89 2.51 15.13
#